data_AF-A0A938AYB6-F1
#
_entry.id   AF-A0A938AYB6-F1
#
_cell.length_a   1.000
_cell.length_b   1.000
_cell.length_c   1.000
_cell.angle_alpha   90.00
_cell.angle_beta   90.00
_cell.angle_gamma   90.00
#
_symmetry.space_group_name_H-M   'P 1'
#
loop_
_entity.id
_entity.type
_entity.pdbx_description
1 polymer ?
#
loop_
_entity_poly.entity_id
_entity_poly.type
_entity_poly.pdbx_seq_one_letter_code
_entity_poly.pdbx_strand_id
1 'polypeptide(L)' 'MWDSEKTEVIEAARRMEQKGLVTGTAGNVSLRLKDPGGRHLLAITPSGRYYDSLDVEP' A
#
# COMPACT_ATOMS: atom_id res chain seq x y z
N MET A 1 4.92 -9.81 9.25
CA MET A 1 4.70 -10.80 8.15
C MET A 1 4.19 -10.04 6.94
N TRP A 2 4.85 -10.17 5.78
CA TRP A 2 4.67 -9.35 4.56
C TRP A 2 5.13 -7.88 4.68
N ASP A 3 6.07 -7.59 5.57
CA ASP A 3 6.44 -6.21 5.92
C ASP A 3 7.16 -5.52 4.75
N SER A 4 7.90 -6.28 3.94
CA SER A 4 8.49 -5.80 2.68
C SER A 4 7.40 -5.38 1.69
N GLU A 5 6.39 -6.21 1.47
CA GLU A 5 5.31 -5.96 0.53
C GLU A 5 4.38 -4.83 1.00
N LYS A 6 4.12 -4.75 2.31
CA LYS A 6 3.43 -3.61 2.92
C LYS A 6 4.21 -2.32 2.70
N THR A 7 5.53 -2.34 2.91
CA THR A 7 6.41 -1.18 2.68
C THR A 7 6.37 -0.75 1.22
N GLU A 8 6.42 -1.69 0.27
CA GLU A 8 6.36 -1.39 -1.16
C GLU A 8 5.04 -0.70 -1.55
N VAL A 9 3.91 -1.18 -1.03
CA VAL A 9 2.59 -0.55 -1.24
C VAL A 9 2.57 0.88 -0.68
N ILE A 10 3.08 1.09 0.54
CA ILE A 10 3.12 2.40 1.19
C ILE A 10 4.00 3.38 0.40
N GLU A 11 5.19 2.96 -0.01
CA GLU A 11 6.09 3.79 -0.80
C GLU A 11 5.49 4.18 -2.15
N ALA A 12 4.86 3.23 -2.85
CA ALA A 12 4.20 3.49 -4.11
C ALA A 12 3.04 4.49 -3.94
N ALA A 13 2.25 4.36 -2.86
CA ALA A 13 1.16 5.28 -2.55
C ALA A 13 1.65 6.69 -2.21
N ARG A 14 2.72 6.82 -1.42
CA ARG A 14 3.37 8.11 -1.13
C ARG A 14 3.92 8.77 -2.40
N ARG A 15 4.55 8.00 -3.30
CA ARG A 15 5.04 8.52 -4.59
C ARG A 15 3.89 9.01 -5.49
N MET A 16 2.73 8.35 -5.44
CA MET A 16 1.53 8.76 -6.17
C MET A 16 1.04 10.14 -5.71
N GLU A 17 1.00 10.37 -4.40
CA GLU A 17 0.67 11.67 -3.79
C GLU A 17 1.71 12.75 -4.11
N GLN A 18 3.00 12.45 -3.93
CA GLN A 18 4.10 13.39 -4.20
C GLN A 18 4.14 13.87 -5.66
N LYS A 19 3.68 13.04 -6.59
CA LYS A 19 3.57 13.38 -8.02
C LYS A 19 2.30 14.17 -8.35
N GLY A 20 1.42 14.42 -7.39
CA GLY A 20 0.15 15.12 -7.61
C GLY A 20 -0.87 14.31 -8.42
N LEU A 21 -0.75 12.99 -8.47
CA LEU A 21 -1.69 12.13 -9.21
C LEU A 21 -3.03 11.95 -8.50
N VAL A 22 -3.04 12.24 -7.20
CA VAL A 22 -4.18 12.11 -6.29
C VAL A 22 -4.17 13.24 -5.28
N THR A 23 -5.30 13.47 -4.61
CA THR A 23 -5.44 14.47 -3.54
C THR A 23 -6.12 13.86 -2.33
N GLY A 24 -5.63 14.22 -1.13
CA GLY A 24 -6.13 13.71 0.13
C GLY A 24 -6.10 12.18 0.20
N THR A 25 -7.26 11.56 0.44
CA THR A 25 -7.38 10.10 0.59
C THR A 25 -7.91 9.40 -0.67
N ALA A 26 -7.91 10.08 -1.82
CA ALA A 26 -8.38 9.52 -3.08
C ALA A 26 -7.35 8.54 -3.67
N GLY A 27 -7.84 7.50 -4.35
CA GLY A 27 -7.00 6.47 -4.96
C GLY A 27 -6.65 5.32 -4.01
N ASN A 28 -5.90 4.35 -4.50
CA ASN A 28 -5.37 3.23 -3.72
C ASN A 28 -4.23 2.56 -4.49
N VAL A 29 -3.42 1.80 -3.77
CA VAL A 29 -2.38 0.94 -4.34
C VAL A 29 -2.55 -0.47 -3.78
N SER A 30 -2.39 -1.48 -4.63
CA SER A 30 -2.40 -2.89 -4.22
C SER A 30 -1.26 -3.67 -4.86
N LEU A 31 -0.70 -4.63 -4.13
CA LEU A 31 0.34 -5.55 -4.57
C LEU A 31 -0.11 -6.99 -4.40
N ARG A 32 0.00 -7.79 -5.47
CA ARG A 32 -0.26 -9.24 -5.42
C ARG A 32 0.90 -9.94 -4.73
N LEU A 33 0.58 -10.69 -3.67
CA LEU A 33 1.57 -11.42 -2.88
C LEU A 33 1.88 -12.77 -3.51
N LYS A 34 3.15 -13.20 -3.42
CA LYS A 34 3.58 -14.55 -3.80
C LYS A 34 3.57 -15.46 -2.58
N ASP A 35 2.41 -16.00 -2.23
CA ASP A 35 2.26 -16.91 -1.09
C ASP A 35 2.80 -18.32 -1.42
N PRO A 36 3.78 -18.84 -0.67
CA PRO A 36 4.29 -20.21 -0.88
C PRO A 36 3.23 -21.29 -0.67
N GLY A 37 2.19 -21.00 0.12
CA GLY A 37 1.03 -21.87 0.34
C GLY A 37 0.01 -21.87 -0.80
N GLY A 38 0.29 -21.16 -1.90
CA GLY A 38 -0.57 -21.13 -3.09
C GLY A 38 -1.81 -20.25 -2.94
N ARG A 39 -1.95 -19.50 -1.84
CA ARG A 39 -3.08 -18.57 -1.67
C ARG A 39 -2.94 -17.37 -2.57
N HIS A 40 -4.07 -16.87 -3.07
CA HIS A 40 -4.12 -15.60 -3.79
C HIS A 40 -4.39 -14.47 -2.81
N LEU A 41 -3.32 -13.77 -2.41
CA LEU A 41 -3.40 -12.65 -1.46
C LEU A 41 -3.01 -11.33 -2.12
N LEU A 42 -3.53 -10.22 -1.57
CA LEU A 42 -3.24 -8.85 -1.98
C LEU A 42 -2.93 -8.02 -0.73
N ALA A 43 -1.83 -7.27 -0.74
CA ALA A 43 -1.65 -6.12 0.13
C ALA A 43 -2.32 -4.91 -0.54
N ILE A 44 -3.05 -4.11 0.21
CA ILE A 44 -3.76 -2.93 -0.31
C ILE A 44 -3.77 -1.81 0.73
N THR A 45 -3.69 -0.56 0.29
CA THR A 45 -3.82 0.61 1.16
C THR A 45 -5.17 0.59 1.91
N PRO A 46 -5.20 0.96 3.20
CA PRO A 46 -6.46 1.06 3.94
C PRO A 46 -7.34 2.20 3.40
N SER A 47 -8.66 2.05 3.54
CA SER A 47 -9.62 3.05 3.08
C SER A 47 -9.57 4.32 3.94
N GLY A 48 -9.67 5.49 3.29
CA GLY A 48 -9.86 6.78 3.97
C GLY A 48 -8.65 7.26 4.80
N ARG A 49 -7.43 6.83 4.45
CA ARG A 49 -6.19 7.25 5.13
C ARG A 49 -5.30 8.06 4.20
N TYR A 50 -4.67 9.10 4.74
CA TYR A 50 -3.65 9.87 4.02
C TYR A 50 -2.38 9.03 3.87
N TYR A 51 -1.71 9.13 2.72
CA TYR A 51 -0.58 8.26 2.38
C TYR A 51 0.68 8.56 3.20
N ASP A 52 0.85 9.81 3.64
CA ASP A 52 1.90 10.21 4.59
C ASP A 52 1.77 9.55 5.96
N SER A 53 0.54 9.26 6.40
CA SER A 53 0.21 8.67 7.70
C SER A 53 0.31 7.14 7.75
N LEU A 54 0.51 6.47 6.60
CA LEU A 54 0.59 5.01 6.55
C LEU A 54 1.93 4.51 7.09
N ASP A 55 1.90 3.42 7.84
CA ASP A 55 3.09 2.70 8.28
C ASP A 55 2.83 1.19 8.33
N VAL A 56 3.89 0.40 8.42
CA VAL A 56 3.78 -1.03 8.69
C VAL A 56 3.47 -1.21 10.18
N GLU A 57 2.34 -1.88 10.48
CA GLU A 57 2.00 -2.24 11.85
C GLU A 57 3.13 -3.05 12.52
N PRO A 58 3.47 -2.77 13.79
CA PRO A 58 4.55 -3.44 14.51
C PRO A 58 4.27 -4.92 14.82
#